data_AF-A0A944BW46-F1
#
_entry.id   AF-A0A944BW46-F1
#
_cell.length_a   1.000
_cell.length_b   1.000
_cell.length_c   1.000
_cell.angle_alpha   90.00
_cell.angle_beta   90.00
_cell.angle_gamma   90.00
#
_symmetry.space_group_name_H-M   'P 1'
#
loop_
_entity.id
_entity.type
_entity.pdbx_description
1 polymer ?
#
loop_
_entity_poly.entity_id
_entity_poly.type
_entity_poly.pdbx_seq_one_letter_code
_entity_poly.pdbx_strand_id
1 'polypeptide(L)'
;QNTGRELLTPDEVRMLDNSKALLFIRGERPVMDDKFDILKHPGVHLTPDGGGKVYVHGTTEHAVAGITNIVVKKKDNIVSQKYEATDPVTHYELLSNEELEAIFLSNQEE
;
A
#
# COMPACT_ATOMS: atom_id res chain seq x y z
N GLN A 1 21.52 6.80 39.49
CA GLN A 1 22.75 6.98 38.70
C GLN A 1 22.76 5.87 37.66
N ASN A 2 22.45 6.17 36.40
CA ASN A 2 22.57 5.16 35.34
C ASN A 2 24.06 5.02 35.01
N THR A 3 24.73 4.06 35.65
CA THR A 3 26.17 3.77 35.48
C THR A 3 26.43 2.90 34.24
N GLY A 4 25.70 3.12 33.15
CA GLY A 4 25.85 2.39 31.90
C GLY A 4 26.27 3.33 30.78
N ARG A 5 27.44 3.08 30.17
CA ARG A 5 27.83 3.74 28.91
C ARG A 5 27.02 3.13 27.77
N GLU A 6 26.48 3.96 26.89
CA GLU A 6 25.89 3.50 25.64
C GLU A 6 26.97 2.82 24.78
N LEU A 7 26.60 1.77 24.02
CA LEU A 7 27.58 1.00 23.24
C LEU A 7 28.35 1.88 22.25
N LEU A 8 27.65 2.79 21.58
CA LEU A 8 28.20 3.86 20.77
C LEU A 8 27.31 5.10 20.92
N THR A 9 27.92 6.25 21.10
CA THR A 9 27.24 7.55 21.07
C THR A 9 26.91 7.96 19.63
N PRO A 10 25.92 8.84 19.39
CA PRO A 10 25.58 9.29 18.04
C PRO A 10 26.76 9.91 17.28
N ASP A 11 27.68 10.58 17.97
CA ASP A 11 28.88 11.17 17.36
C ASP A 11 29.88 10.10 16.92
N GLU A 12 30.06 9.04 17.73
CA GLU A 12 30.90 7.89 17.36
C GLU A 12 30.28 7.12 16.17
N VAL A 13 28.95 6.98 16.11
CA VAL A 13 28.26 6.37 14.96
C VAL A 13 28.46 7.19 13.68
N ARG A 14 28.48 8.52 13.78
CA ARG A 14 28.73 9.41 12.63
C ARG A 14 30.15 9.33 12.09
N MET A 15 31.10 8.92 12.92
CA MET A 15 32.49 8.70 12.52
C MET A 15 32.74 7.29 11.96
N LEU A 16 31.75 6.39 11.99
CA LEU A 16 31.88 5.04 11.45
C LEU A 16 32.09 5.10 9.92
N ASP A 17 32.92 4.20 9.40
CA ASP A 17 33.12 4.09 7.95
C ASP A 17 31.79 3.83 7.22
N ASN A 18 31.60 4.48 6.07
CA ASN A 18 30.40 4.35 5.27
C ASN A 18 30.21 2.94 4.71
N SER A 19 31.24 2.08 4.73
CA SER A 19 31.11 0.66 4.38
C SER A 19 30.37 -0.15 5.45
N LYS A 20 30.31 0.30 6.71
CA LYS A 20 29.75 -0.46 7.83
C LYS A 20 28.32 -0.04 8.15
N ALA A 21 27.56 -0.99 8.68
CA ALA A 21 26.21 -0.82 9.20
C ALA A 21 26.08 -1.47 10.58
N LEU A 22 25.25 -0.86 11.43
CA LEU A 22 24.86 -1.43 12.72
C LEU A 22 23.47 -2.04 12.59
N LEU A 23 23.35 -3.32 12.93
CA LEU A 23 22.13 -4.10 12.83
C LEU A 23 21.58 -4.40 14.22
N PHE A 24 20.32 -4.00 14.45
CA PHE A 24 19.61 -4.25 15.70
C PHE A 24 18.57 -5.34 15.48
N ILE A 25 18.90 -6.57 15.87
CA ILE A 25 17.99 -7.71 15.84
C ILE A 25 17.42 -7.90 17.25
N ARG A 26 16.10 -8.06 17.36
CA ARG A 26 15.45 -8.27 18.66
C ARG A 26 15.94 -9.56 19.30
N GLY A 27 16.39 -9.47 20.55
CA GLY A 27 16.86 -10.62 21.34
C GLY A 27 18.35 -10.92 21.15
N GLU A 28 18.99 -10.31 20.16
CA GLU A 28 20.42 -10.46 19.89
C GLU A 28 21.20 -9.23 20.35
N ARG A 29 22.51 -9.40 20.48
CA ARG A 29 23.42 -8.26 20.66
C ARG A 29 23.51 -7.47 19.36
N PRO A 30 23.69 -6.14 19.41
CA PRO A 30 23.92 -5.34 18.21
C PRO A 30 25.10 -5.90 17.39
N VAL A 31 24.90 -6.04 16.09
CA VAL A 31 25.90 -6.59 15.17
C VAL A 31 26.43 -5.47 14.29
N MET A 32 27.74 -5.46 14.06
CA MET A 32 28.37 -4.61 13.05
C MET A 32 28.63 -5.46 11.81
N ASP A 33 28.11 -5.03 10.66
CA ASP A 33 28.24 -5.74 9.39
C ASP A 33 28.61 -4.79 8.25
N ASP A 34 29.09 -5.33 7.14
CA ASP A 34 29.32 -4.56 5.92
C ASP A 34 27.99 -4.28 5.19
N LYS A 35 27.86 -3.07 4.64
CA LYS A 35 26.75 -2.73 3.76
C LYS A 35 26.78 -3.64 2.54
N PHE A 36 25.60 -4.13 2.17
CA PHE A 36 25.46 -4.92 0.97
C PHE A 36 25.80 -4.09 -0.27
N ASP A 37 26.63 -4.66 -1.14
CA ASP A 37 26.99 -4.06 -2.41
C ASP A 37 25.82 -4.17 -3.40
N ILE A 38 25.11 -3.06 -3.60
CA ILE A 38 23.91 -2.99 -4.45
C ILE A 38 24.19 -3.44 -5.89
N LEU A 39 25.43 -3.26 -6.39
CA LEU A 39 25.80 -3.64 -7.75
C LEU A 39 25.94 -5.15 -7.92
N LYS A 40 26.07 -5.90 -6.82
CA LYS A 40 26.10 -7.37 -6.82
C LYS A 40 24.72 -7.99 -6.61
N HIS A 41 23.68 -7.18 -6.42
CA HIS A 41 22.34 -7.71 -6.22
C HIS A 41 21.87 -8.49 -7.47
N PRO A 42 21.30 -9.70 -7.34
CA PRO A 42 20.86 -10.49 -8.50
C PRO A 42 19.88 -9.74 -9.42
N GLY A 43 19.06 -8.86 -8.85
CA GLY A 43 18.10 -8.02 -9.56
C GLY A 43 18.63 -6.66 -10.05
N VAL A 44 19.94 -6.37 -9.93
CA VAL A 44 20.50 -5.07 -10.33
C VAL A 44 20.23 -4.74 -11.80
N HIS A 45 20.18 -5.76 -12.67
CA HIS A 45 19.90 -5.62 -14.09
C HIS A 45 18.51 -5.01 -14.40
N LEU A 46 17.58 -5.03 -13.43
CA LEU A 46 16.26 -4.42 -13.55
C LEU A 46 16.24 -2.95 -13.12
N THR A 47 17.26 -2.48 -12.41
CA THR A 47 17.36 -1.08 -11.95
C THR A 47 18.16 -0.24 -12.94
N PRO A 48 18.02 1.10 -12.91
CA PRO A 48 18.81 1.99 -13.76
C PRO A 48 20.32 1.77 -13.63
N ASP A 49 20.80 1.44 -12.42
CA ASP A 49 22.22 1.20 -12.13
C ASP A 49 22.77 -0.02 -12.89
N GLY A 50 21.93 -1.01 -13.18
CA GLY A 50 22.29 -2.17 -14.01
C GLY A 50 21.91 -2.05 -15.48
N GLY A 51 21.54 -0.85 -15.96
CA GLY A 51 21.08 -0.61 -17.33
C GLY A 51 19.61 -0.97 -17.59
N GLY A 52 18.85 -1.27 -16.53
CA GLY A 52 17.40 -1.44 -16.59
C GLY A 52 16.67 -0.14 -16.94
N LYS A 53 15.44 -0.26 -17.42
CA LYS A 53 14.61 0.91 -17.72
C LYS A 53 14.25 1.64 -16.42
N VAL A 54 14.22 2.98 -16.46
CA VAL A 54 13.76 3.79 -15.34
C VAL A 54 12.32 3.44 -15.01
N TYR A 55 12.03 3.27 -13.71
CA TYR A 55 10.66 3.05 -13.26
C TYR A 55 9.84 4.31 -13.50
N VAL A 56 8.84 4.20 -14.38
CA VAL A 56 7.88 5.27 -14.65
C VAL A 56 6.65 4.98 -13.79
N HIS A 57 6.39 5.84 -12.81
CA HIS A 57 5.13 5.80 -12.06
C HIS A 57 3.98 6.03 -13.04
N GLY A 58 2.98 5.15 -13.03
CA GLY A 58 1.80 5.29 -13.88
C GLY A 58 1.11 6.63 -13.64
N THR A 59 0.64 7.26 -14.72
CA THR A 59 -0.21 8.46 -14.66
C THR A 59 -1.59 8.09 -14.12
N THR A 60 -2.36 9.09 -13.69
CA THR A 60 -3.73 8.96 -13.15
C THR A 60 -4.77 8.55 -14.21
N GLU A 61 -4.35 8.00 -15.35
CA GLU A 61 -5.19 7.69 -16.51
C GLU A 61 -6.15 6.51 -16.29
N HIS A 62 -6.00 5.78 -15.18
CA HIS A 62 -6.88 4.67 -14.79
C HIS A 62 -7.67 4.95 -13.50
N ALA A 63 -7.78 6.22 -13.09
CA ALA A 63 -8.63 6.62 -11.96
C ALA A 63 -10.12 6.72 -12.33
N VAL A 64 -10.60 5.86 -13.23
CA VAL A 64 -12.02 5.75 -13.58
C VAL A 64 -12.54 4.44 -13.02
N ALA A 65 -13.31 4.51 -11.94
CA ALA A 65 -14.04 3.37 -11.40
C ALA A 65 -15.38 3.23 -12.14
N GLY A 66 -15.62 2.08 -12.76
CA GLY A 66 -16.90 1.73 -13.37
C GLY A 66 -17.70 0.80 -12.46
N ILE A 67 -18.98 1.13 -12.21
CA ILE A 67 -19.91 0.29 -11.45
C ILE A 67 -20.80 -0.46 -12.45
N THR A 68 -20.98 -1.76 -12.25
CA THR A 68 -21.89 -2.60 -13.05
C THR A 68 -22.78 -3.44 -12.14
N ASN A 69 -24.06 -3.53 -12.47
CA ASN A 69 -24.99 -4.40 -11.76
C ASN A 69 -24.72 -5.87 -12.09
N ILE A 70 -24.53 -6.70 -11.06
CA ILE A 70 -24.34 -8.15 -11.19
C ILE A 70 -25.42 -8.85 -10.36
N VAL A 71 -26.10 -9.83 -10.95
CA VAL A 71 -27.04 -10.69 -10.21
C VAL A 71 -26.27 -11.82 -9.54
N VAL A 72 -26.27 -11.87 -8.21
CA VAL A 72 -25.67 -12.96 -7.43
C VAL A 72 -26.76 -13.93 -6.98
N LYS A 73 -26.82 -15.11 -7.59
CA LYS A 73 -27.68 -16.21 -7.11
C LYS A 73 -26.94 -16.97 -6.00
N LYS A 74 -27.53 -17.08 -4.80
CA LYS A 74 -26.94 -17.83 -3.68
C LYS A 74 -27.09 -19.34 -3.89
N LYS A 75 -26.12 -19.94 -4.60
CA LYS A 75 -25.50 -21.26 -4.38
C LYS A 75 -24.52 -21.54 -5.53
N ASP A 76 -23.23 -21.51 -5.19
CA ASP A 76 -22.08 -22.16 -5.81
C ASP A 76 -21.68 -21.87 -7.27
N ASN A 77 -22.30 -20.94 -8.01
CA ASN A 77 -21.70 -20.46 -9.27
C ASN A 77 -22.03 -18.99 -9.54
N ILE A 78 -21.04 -18.12 -9.41
CA ILE A 78 -21.09 -16.73 -9.86
C ILE A 78 -21.16 -16.75 -11.39
N VAL A 79 -22.37 -16.70 -11.95
CA VAL A 79 -22.56 -16.46 -13.40
C VAL A 79 -22.84 -14.97 -13.57
N SER A 80 -21.80 -14.24 -13.99
CA SER A 80 -21.87 -12.82 -14.33
C SER A 80 -22.62 -12.61 -15.65
N GLN A 81 -23.95 -12.57 -15.60
CA GLN A 81 -24.75 -12.04 -16.71
C GLN A 81 -25.04 -10.56 -16.48
N LYS A 82 -24.74 -9.73 -17.48
CA LYS A 82 -25.13 -8.31 -17.52
C LYS A 82 -26.66 -8.24 -17.47
N TYR A 83 -27.21 -7.46 -16.55
CA TYR A 83 -28.65 -7.28 -16.43
C TYR A 83 -29.13 -6.29 -17.49
N GLU A 84 -29.94 -6.74 -18.44
CA GLU A 84 -30.70 -5.86 -19.34
C GLU A 84 -32.06 -5.60 -18.69
N ALA A 85 -32.33 -4.35 -18.32
CA ALA A 85 -33.50 -3.97 -17.55
C ALA A 85 -34.79 -4.16 -18.38
N THR A 86 -35.57 -5.20 -18.07
CA THR A 86 -36.92 -5.39 -18.66
C THR A 86 -38.08 -5.11 -17.70
N ASP A 87 -37.83 -4.86 -16.41
CA ASP A 87 -38.88 -4.63 -15.40
C ASP A 87 -38.85 -3.20 -14.82
N PRO A 88 -40.01 -2.51 -14.71
CA PRO A 88 -40.10 -1.10 -14.31
C PRO A 88 -39.89 -0.85 -12.80
N VAL A 89 -39.67 -1.89 -11.98
CA VAL A 89 -39.70 -1.81 -10.50
C VAL A 89 -38.31 -1.67 -9.87
N THR A 90 -37.23 -1.62 -10.66
CA THR A 90 -35.86 -1.55 -10.12
C THR A 90 -35.17 -0.23 -10.44
N HIS A 91 -35.74 0.87 -9.95
CA HIS A 91 -35.06 2.17 -9.93
C HIS A 91 -34.03 2.17 -8.79
N TYR A 92 -32.75 2.17 -9.14
CA TYR A 92 -31.65 2.33 -8.19
C TYR A 92 -31.04 3.72 -8.39
N GLU A 93 -30.87 4.46 -7.30
CA GLU A 93 -30.16 5.74 -7.29
C GLU A 93 -28.85 5.56 -6.53
N LEU A 94 -27.77 6.11 -7.09
CA LEU A 94 -26.45 6.10 -6.47
C LEU A 94 -26.27 7.42 -5.74
N LEU A 95 -26.17 7.35 -4.42
CA LEU A 95 -25.98 8.49 -3.55
C LEU A 95 -24.55 8.48 -3.01
N SER A 96 -23.94 9.65 -2.96
CA SER A 96 -22.72 9.88 -2.21
C SER A 96 -22.97 9.74 -0.70
N ASN A 97 -21.90 9.58 0.08
CA ASN A 97 -22.02 9.54 1.54
C ASN A 97 -22.67 10.83 2.09
N GLU A 98 -22.34 11.99 1.52
CA GLU A 98 -22.90 13.28 1.93
C GLU A 98 -24.41 13.35 1.67
N GLU A 99 -24.88 12.86 0.52
CA GLU A 99 -26.30 12.80 0.19
C GLU A 99 -27.06 11.80 1.07
N LEU A 100 -26.45 10.65 1.38
CA LEU A 100 -27.02 9.68 2.33
C LEU A 100 -27.18 10.28 3.73
N GLU A 101 -26.15 10.94 4.24
CA GLU A 101 -26.17 11.58 5.55
C GLU A 101 -27.27 12.65 5.64
N ALA A 102 -27.45 13.45 4.59
CA ALA A 102 -28.52 14.44 4.51
C ALA A 102 -29.92 13.82 4.60
N ILE A 103 -30.16 12.71 3.90
CA ILE A 103 -31.45 11.98 3.95
C ILE A 103 -31.68 11.37 5.35
N PHE A 104 -30.63 10.84 5.98
CA PHE A 104 -30.74 10.28 7.33
C PHE A 104 -31.06 11.35 8.38
N LEU A 105 -30.52 12.56 8.24
CA LEU A 105 -30.76 13.68 9.15
C LEU A 105 -32.18 14.24 8.97
N SER A 106 -32.65 14.41 7.73
CA SER A 106 -34.02 14.91 7.47
C SER A 106 -35.10 13.97 8.02
N ASN A 107 -34.85 12.65 8.01
CA ASN A 107 -35.80 11.66 8.52
C ASN A 107 -35.77 11.47 10.05
N GLN A 108 -34.82 12.11 10.76
CA GLN A 108 -34.78 12.12 12.24
C GLN A 108 -35.44 13.36 12.84
N GLU A 109 -35.72 14.38 12.01
CA GLU A 109 -36.38 15.63 12.41
C GLU A 109 -37.92 15.56 12.25
N GLU A 110 -38.46 14.50 11.65
CA GLU A 110 -39.89 14.12 11.68
C GLU A 110 -40.22 13.17 12.83
#